data_AF-A0A6V8NJU4-F1
#
_entry.id   AF-A0A6V8NJU4-F1
#
_cell.length_a   1.000
_cell.length_b   1.000
_cell.length_c   1.000
_cell.angle_alpha   90.00
_cell.angle_beta   90.00
_cell.angle_gamma   90.00
#
_symmetry.space_group_name_H-M   'P 1'
#
loop_
_entity.id
_entity.type
_entity.pdbx_description
1 polymer ?
#
loop_
_entity_poly.entity_id
_entity_poly.type
_entity_poly.pdbx_seq_one_letter_code
_entity_poly.pdbx_strand_id
1 'polypeptide(L)'
;MIPDLVAMEEPLVIELNGKTVAVMMRLPGDEKELAAGFCISEGLVPHFQDITLIHHCGQSSPMVDSEDGLEESRNLIQIRAKRVNEALLREDKVMMIRSGCGRADVRGLDELLPRCESDSKVSLETIFSLVRKLQGVQIVYQMNRGSHIAALFDLSGELVVFKEDIGRHNAIDKVIG
;
A
#
# COMPACT_ATOMS: atom_id res chain seq x y z
N MET A 1 15.53 -32.50 3.51
CA MET A 1 14.67 -31.31 3.63
C MET A 1 15.15 -30.34 2.57
N ILE A 2 14.30 -29.96 1.60
CA ILE A 2 14.66 -28.97 0.59
C ILE A 2 14.34 -27.60 1.19
N PRO A 3 15.28 -26.65 1.25
CA PRO A 3 15.01 -25.32 1.77
C PRO A 3 14.03 -24.59 0.82
N ASP A 4 13.07 -23.89 1.41
CA ASP A 4 12.09 -23.08 0.69
C ASP A 4 12.12 -21.64 1.22
N LEU A 5 11.88 -20.68 0.34
CA LEU A 5 11.85 -19.27 0.69
C LEU A 5 10.42 -18.89 1.07
N VAL A 6 10.24 -18.39 2.29
CA VAL A 6 8.93 -17.94 2.79
C VAL A 6 8.92 -16.42 2.87
N ALA A 7 7.81 -15.80 2.42
CA ALA A 7 7.63 -14.36 2.52
C ALA A 7 7.63 -13.91 4.00
N MET A 8 8.33 -12.82 4.29
CA MET A 8 8.29 -12.19 5.61
C MET A 8 7.03 -11.33 5.73
N GLU A 9 6.27 -11.52 6.81
CA GLU A 9 5.08 -10.71 7.13
C GLU A 9 5.30 -10.00 8.46
N GLU A 10 5.12 -8.67 8.47
CA GLU A 10 5.37 -7.85 9.66
C GLU A 10 4.29 -6.79 9.86
N PRO A 11 4.00 -6.40 11.12
CA PRO A 11 3.08 -5.33 11.38
C PRO A 11 3.69 -3.97 10.98
N LEU A 12 2.85 -3.06 10.51
CA LEU A 12 3.15 -1.65 10.26
C LEU A 12 2.06 -0.80 10.91
N VAL A 13 2.47 0.17 11.72
CA VAL A 13 1.62 1.19 12.32
C VAL A 13 1.67 2.44 11.45
N ILE A 14 0.52 3.00 11.12
CA ILE A 14 0.41 4.29 10.42
C ILE A 14 -0.23 5.30 11.37
N GLU A 15 0.47 6.41 11.57
CA GLU A 15 -0.03 7.58 12.29
C GLU A 15 -0.30 8.73 11.33
N LEU A 16 -1.45 9.37 11.46
CA LEU A 16 -1.81 10.59 10.73
C LEU A 16 -2.04 11.72 11.73
N ASN A 17 -1.25 12.79 11.63
CA ASN A 17 -1.31 13.96 12.52
C ASN A 17 -1.26 13.57 14.02
N GLY A 18 -0.45 12.56 14.37
CA GLY A 18 -0.25 12.08 15.74
C GLY A 18 -1.33 11.12 16.27
N LYS A 19 -2.25 10.65 15.43
CA LYS A 19 -3.23 9.60 15.77
C LYS A 19 -2.94 8.33 14.99
N THR A 20 -2.94 7.19 15.66
CA THR A 20 -2.87 5.88 14.97
C THR A 20 -4.16 5.65 14.18
N VAL A 21 -4.03 5.50 12.86
CA VAL A 21 -5.17 5.27 11.95
C VAL A 21 -5.25 3.82 11.48
N ALA A 22 -4.12 3.12 11.44
CA ALA A 22 -4.10 1.72 11.04
C ALA A 22 -2.94 0.94 11.66
N VAL A 23 -3.18 -0.36 11.81
CA VAL A 23 -2.15 -1.37 12.01
C VAL A 23 -2.40 -2.48 10.99
N MET A 24 -1.42 -2.73 10.12
CA MET A 24 -1.57 -3.69 9.02
C MET A 24 -0.39 -4.63 8.93
N MET A 25 -0.63 -5.87 8.52
CA MET A 25 0.44 -6.80 8.18
C MET A 25 0.87 -6.57 6.73
N ARG A 26 2.18 -6.53 6.46
CA ARG A 26 2.75 -6.20 5.14
C ARG A 26 3.91 -7.11 4.74
N LEU A 27 4.33 -6.99 3.48
CA LEU A 27 5.67 -7.36 3.04
C LEU A 27 6.65 -6.18 3.25
N PRO A 28 7.82 -6.41 3.90
CA PRO A 28 8.86 -5.39 4.08
C PRO A 28 9.35 -4.68 2.83
N GLY A 29 9.46 -3.34 2.91
CA GLY A 29 9.70 -2.43 1.78
C GLY A 29 8.48 -1.59 1.40
N ASP A 30 8.77 -0.42 0.82
CA ASP A 30 7.78 0.55 0.30
C ASP A 30 6.75 1.03 1.34
N GLU A 31 7.17 1.18 2.60
CA GLU A 31 6.27 1.55 3.71
C GLU A 31 5.70 2.95 3.57
N LYS A 32 6.46 3.87 2.97
CA LYS A 32 6.03 5.26 2.76
C LYS A 32 4.91 5.31 1.73
N GLU A 33 5.07 4.58 0.64
CA GLU A 33 4.09 4.40 -0.42
C GLU A 33 2.83 3.72 0.13
N LEU A 34 2.99 2.62 0.89
CA LEU A 34 1.87 1.94 1.54
C LEU A 34 1.07 2.90 2.44
N ALA A 35 1.76 3.69 3.28
CA ALA A 35 1.10 4.57 4.22
C ALA A 35 0.41 5.76 3.54
N ALA A 36 1.03 6.35 2.50
CA ALA A 36 0.43 7.41 1.70
C ALA A 36 -0.78 6.89 0.93
N GLY A 37 -0.62 5.77 0.24
CA GLY A 37 -1.67 5.10 -0.52
C GLY A 37 -2.88 4.79 0.34
N PHE A 38 -2.67 4.18 1.50
CA PHE A 38 -3.72 3.89 2.48
C PHE A 38 -4.49 5.15 2.92
N CYS A 39 -3.78 6.24 3.23
CA CYS A 39 -4.44 7.49 3.64
C CYS A 39 -5.31 8.09 2.53
N ILE A 40 -4.92 7.93 1.27
CA ILE A 40 -5.67 8.41 0.11
C ILE A 40 -6.83 7.48 -0.21
N SER A 41 -6.60 6.17 -0.27
CA SER A 41 -7.58 5.15 -0.68
C SER A 41 -8.75 5.04 0.32
N GLU A 42 -8.47 5.19 1.61
CA GLU A 42 -9.49 5.24 2.66
C GLU A 42 -10.13 6.64 2.82
N GLY A 43 -9.70 7.63 2.05
CA GLY A 43 -10.24 9.00 2.07
C GLY A 43 -9.92 9.78 3.34
N LEU A 44 -8.94 9.32 4.15
CA LEU A 44 -8.43 10.03 5.33
C LEU A 44 -7.79 11.35 4.93
N VAL A 45 -7.07 11.35 3.81
CA VAL A 45 -6.48 12.53 3.19
C VAL A 45 -7.10 12.69 1.79
N PRO A 46 -7.72 13.84 1.46
CA PRO A 46 -8.43 13.99 0.19
C PRO A 46 -7.53 13.95 -1.05
N HIS A 47 -6.33 14.52 -0.97
CA HIS A 47 -5.39 14.61 -2.08
C HIS A 47 -3.95 14.41 -1.61
N PHE A 48 -3.12 13.81 -2.45
CA PHE A 48 -1.69 13.62 -2.15
C PHE A 48 -0.98 14.93 -1.77
N GLN A 49 -1.33 16.04 -2.45
CA GLN A 49 -0.76 17.36 -2.17
C GLN A 49 -1.07 17.89 -0.77
N ASP A 50 -2.02 17.26 -0.05
CA ASP A 50 -2.33 17.56 1.35
C ASP A 50 -1.36 16.91 2.33
N ILE A 51 -0.59 15.90 1.91
CA ILE A 51 0.48 15.31 2.69
C ILE A 51 1.70 16.25 2.66
N THR A 52 2.17 16.64 3.84
CA THR A 52 3.32 17.57 4.00
C THR A 52 4.57 16.87 4.52
N LEU A 53 4.42 15.70 5.15
CA LEU A 53 5.53 14.90 5.65
C LEU A 53 5.12 13.42 5.67
N ILE A 54 6.06 12.56 5.28
CA ILE A 54 6.02 11.12 5.54
C ILE A 54 7.34 10.76 6.21
N HIS A 55 7.29 10.42 7.49
CA HIS A 55 8.45 10.04 8.28
C HIS A 55 8.42 8.54 8.58
N HIS A 56 9.50 7.85 8.25
CA HIS A 56 9.69 6.45 8.61
C HIS A 56 10.54 6.43 9.87
N CYS A 57 9.96 6.03 10.99
CA CYS A 57 10.70 5.87 12.23
C CYS A 57 11.49 4.56 12.14
N GLY A 58 12.80 4.59 12.36
CA GLY A 58 13.70 3.43 12.18
C GLY A 58 14.28 3.24 10.77
N GLN A 59 15.09 2.20 10.59
CA GLN A 59 15.75 1.89 9.32
C GLN A 59 14.85 1.08 8.39
N SER A 60 14.78 1.47 7.11
CA SER A 60 13.94 0.85 6.07
C SER A 60 14.40 -0.54 5.61
N SER A 61 15.47 -1.10 6.17
CA SER A 61 16.02 -2.40 5.77
C SER A 61 16.34 -3.28 6.98
N PRO A 62 16.01 -4.59 6.96
CA PRO A 62 16.34 -5.52 8.03
C PRO A 62 17.84 -5.87 8.12
N MET A 63 18.72 -5.23 7.33
CA MET A 63 20.12 -5.66 7.13
C MET A 63 21.18 -4.94 7.98
N VAL A 64 20.81 -4.12 8.96
CA VAL A 64 21.81 -3.48 9.83
C VAL A 64 21.42 -3.71 11.29
N ASP A 65 22.06 -4.71 11.90
CA ASP A 65 22.17 -4.82 13.35
C ASP A 65 23.00 -3.62 13.82
N SER A 66 22.37 -2.47 14.01
CA SER A 66 23.02 -1.34 14.69
C SER A 66 22.99 -1.62 16.19
N GLU A 67 24.19 -1.81 16.78
CA GLU A 67 24.41 -2.02 18.22
C GLU A 67 23.98 -0.84 19.12
N ASP A 68 23.49 0.26 18.54
CA ASP A 68 23.02 1.43 19.28
C ASP A 68 21.53 1.30 19.63
N GLY A 69 21.28 0.96 20.89
CA GLY A 69 19.97 0.75 21.51
C GLY A 69 19.07 1.98 21.64
N LEU A 70 18.72 2.60 20.51
CA LEU A 70 17.53 3.44 20.37
C LEU A 70 16.58 2.73 19.41
N GLU A 71 15.81 1.79 19.97
CA GLU A 71 14.80 0.97 19.30
C GLU A 71 13.60 1.82 18.81
N GLU A 72 13.81 2.79 17.91
CA GLU A 72 12.69 3.32 17.15
C GLU A 72 12.15 2.21 16.27
N SER A 73 10.91 1.79 16.54
CA SER A 73 10.23 0.73 15.80
C SER A 73 10.21 1.06 14.31
N ARG A 74 10.96 0.28 13.50
CA ARG A 74 10.93 0.30 12.02
C ARG A 74 9.55 0.08 11.40
N ASN A 75 8.59 -0.29 12.24
CA ASN A 75 7.22 -0.61 11.90
C ASN A 75 6.28 0.58 12.20
N LEU A 76 6.77 1.81 12.09
CA LEU A 76 5.97 3.02 12.27
C LEU A 76 6.23 4.02 11.13
N ILE A 77 5.15 4.42 10.44
CA ILE A 77 5.13 5.58 9.55
C ILE A 77 4.27 6.69 10.16
N GLN A 78 4.84 7.89 10.25
CA GLN A 78 4.15 9.09 10.68
C GLN A 78 3.90 10.02 9.50
N ILE A 79 2.63 10.30 9.23
CA ILE A 79 2.18 11.21 8.18
C ILE A 79 1.71 12.51 8.82
N ARG A 80 2.13 13.64 8.24
CA ARG A 80 1.50 14.94 8.49
C ARG A 80 0.76 15.39 7.25
N ALA A 81 -0.47 15.85 7.45
CA ALA A 81 -1.30 16.39 6.38
C ALA A 81 -2.01 17.67 6.81
N LYS A 82 -2.08 18.65 5.90
CA LYS A 82 -2.75 19.95 6.13
C LYS A 82 -4.27 19.87 6.08
N ARG A 83 -4.82 18.91 5.33
CA ARG A 83 -6.26 18.62 5.30
C ARG A 83 -6.47 17.13 5.54
N VAL A 84 -7.40 16.81 6.43
CA VAL A 84 -7.81 15.45 6.76
C VAL A 84 -9.32 15.39 6.88
N ASN A 85 -9.90 14.22 6.61
CA ASN A 85 -11.31 13.98 6.83
C ASN A 85 -11.56 13.62 8.30
N GLU A 86 -11.81 14.65 9.12
CA GLU A 86 -12.04 14.49 10.56
C GLU A 86 -13.21 13.55 10.89
N ALA A 87 -14.22 13.42 10.02
CA ALA A 87 -15.34 12.50 10.26
C ALA A 87 -14.88 11.03 10.32
N LEU A 88 -13.86 10.68 9.52
CA LEU A 88 -13.28 9.33 9.49
C LEU A 88 -12.27 9.10 10.64
N LEU A 89 -11.75 10.17 11.24
CA LEU A 89 -10.80 10.13 12.36
C LEU A 89 -11.46 10.21 13.74
N ARG A 90 -12.77 10.43 13.80
CA ARG A 90 -13.53 10.72 15.04
C ARG A 90 -13.97 9.48 15.80
N GLU A 91 -13.87 8.31 15.21
CA GLU A 91 -14.09 7.04 15.91
C GLU A 91 -12.71 6.46 16.22
N ASP A 92 -12.52 5.85 17.39
CA ASP A 92 -11.30 5.09 17.77
C ASP A 92 -11.12 3.81 16.92
N LYS A 93 -11.44 3.89 15.62
CA LYS A 93 -11.29 2.87 14.62
C LYS A 93 -9.84 2.86 14.15
N VAL A 94 -8.97 2.28 14.97
CA VAL A 94 -7.72 1.74 14.45
C VAL A 94 -8.10 0.63 13.47
N MET A 95 -7.85 0.84 12.18
CA MET A 95 -8.13 -0.18 11.19
C MET A 95 -7.09 -1.28 11.28
N MET A 96 -7.52 -2.46 11.72
CA MET A 96 -6.70 -3.66 11.70
C MET A 96 -6.87 -4.36 10.35
N ILE A 97 -5.86 -4.28 9.50
CA ILE A 97 -5.90 -4.87 8.16
C ILE A 97 -5.00 -6.10 8.14
N ARG A 98 -5.63 -7.25 7.92
CA ARG A 98 -4.94 -8.52 7.69
C ARG A 98 -4.84 -8.76 6.19
N SER A 99 -3.81 -9.49 5.78
CA SER A 99 -3.46 -9.82 4.39
C SER A 99 -4.62 -10.35 3.52
N GLY A 100 -5.64 -10.96 4.13
CA GLY A 100 -6.83 -11.49 3.43
C GLY A 100 -8.07 -10.58 3.36
N CYS A 101 -8.16 -9.51 4.16
CA CYS A 101 -9.42 -8.79 4.37
C CYS A 101 -9.61 -7.66 3.37
N GLY A 102 -10.66 -7.75 2.54
CA GLY A 102 -11.24 -6.60 1.84
C GLY A 102 -12.56 -6.23 2.49
N ARG A 103 -12.97 -4.97 2.42
CA ARG A 103 -14.30 -4.54 2.86
C ARG A 103 -15.35 -5.26 2.00
N ALA A 104 -16.13 -6.14 2.62
CA ALA A 104 -17.06 -7.04 1.92
C ALA A 104 -18.44 -6.42 1.64
N ASP A 105 -18.73 -5.23 2.19
CA ASP A 105 -20.04 -4.58 1.99
C ASP A 105 -19.96 -3.56 0.86
N VAL A 106 -20.47 -3.97 -0.30
CA VAL A 106 -20.57 -3.16 -1.53
C VAL A 106 -21.89 -2.39 -1.63
N ARG A 107 -22.76 -2.46 -0.61
CA ARG A 107 -24.04 -1.74 -0.59
C ARG A 107 -23.79 -0.25 -0.40
N GLY A 108 -24.37 0.57 -1.28
CA GLY A 108 -24.23 2.03 -1.24
C GLY A 108 -22.93 2.58 -1.85
N LEU A 109 -22.15 1.76 -2.57
CA LEU A 109 -20.89 2.19 -3.18
C LEU A 109 -21.07 3.35 -4.17
N ASP A 110 -22.18 3.37 -4.90
CA ASP A 110 -22.53 4.44 -5.85
C ASP A 110 -22.78 5.80 -5.15
N GLU A 111 -23.16 5.80 -3.87
CA GLU A 111 -23.31 7.01 -3.06
C GLU A 111 -21.98 7.43 -2.42
N LEU A 112 -21.03 6.49 -2.27
CA LEU A 112 -19.76 6.68 -1.58
C LEU A 112 -18.61 7.09 -2.51
N LEU A 113 -18.64 6.67 -3.78
CA LEU A 113 -17.57 6.94 -4.75
C LEU A 113 -18.10 7.78 -5.93
N PRO A 114 -17.45 8.91 -6.25
CA PRO A 114 -17.82 9.70 -7.41
C PRO A 114 -17.59 8.90 -8.69
N ARG A 115 -18.45 9.13 -9.70
CA ARG A 115 -18.26 8.52 -11.02
C ARG A 115 -16.92 8.96 -11.60
N CYS A 116 -16.10 8.00 -12.01
CA CYS A 116 -14.88 8.28 -12.76
C CYS A 116 -15.25 8.67 -14.20
N GLU A 117 -14.96 9.91 -14.57
CA GLU A 117 -15.07 10.39 -15.95
C GLU A 117 -13.69 10.33 -16.60
N SER A 118 -13.56 9.56 -17.69
CA SER A 118 -12.30 9.37 -18.39
C SER A 118 -12.54 9.02 -19.85
N ASP A 119 -11.81 9.68 -20.74
CA ASP A 119 -11.78 9.38 -22.18
C ASP A 119 -10.65 8.40 -22.55
N SER A 120 -9.93 7.88 -21.54
CA SER A 120 -8.85 6.93 -21.72
C SER A 120 -9.32 5.66 -22.43
N LYS A 121 -8.61 5.29 -23.49
CA LYS A 121 -8.86 4.06 -24.25
C LYS A 121 -7.59 3.24 -24.31
N VAL A 122 -7.74 1.94 -24.08
CA VAL A 122 -6.65 0.97 -24.17
C VAL A 122 -7.08 -0.12 -25.14
N SER A 123 -6.18 -0.53 -26.03
CA SER A 123 -6.50 -1.59 -27.00
C SER A 123 -6.55 -2.96 -26.30
N LEU A 124 -7.35 -3.89 -26.83
CA LEU A 124 -7.39 -5.25 -26.31
C LEU A 124 -6.02 -5.95 -26.38
N GLU A 125 -5.26 -5.66 -27.44
CA GLU A 125 -3.88 -6.15 -27.60
C GLU A 125 -2.96 -5.65 -26.49
N THR A 126 -3.07 -4.36 -26.15
CA THR A 126 -2.33 -3.76 -25.04
C THR A 126 -2.68 -4.49 -23.75
N ILE A 127 -3.96 -4.72 -23.43
CA ILE A 127 -4.39 -5.45 -22.21
C ILE A 127 -3.73 -6.83 -22.12
N PHE A 128 -3.75 -7.62 -23.19
CA PHE A 128 -3.09 -8.93 -23.18
C PHE A 128 -1.57 -8.85 -23.05
N SER A 129 -0.95 -7.78 -23.58
CA SER A 129 0.48 -7.53 -23.36
C SER A 129 0.80 -7.23 -21.90
N LEU A 130 -0.07 -6.48 -21.20
CA LEU A 130 0.13 -6.09 -19.79
C LEU A 130 0.19 -7.30 -18.87
N VAL A 131 -0.71 -8.28 -19.06
CA VAL A 131 -0.72 -9.52 -18.27
C VAL A 131 0.62 -10.25 -18.36
N ARG A 132 1.22 -10.29 -19.55
CA ARG A 132 2.54 -10.91 -19.78
C ARG A 132 3.67 -10.09 -19.16
N LYS A 133 3.65 -8.76 -19.34
CA LYS A 133 4.62 -7.86 -18.69
C LYS A 133 4.59 -8.01 -17.17
N LEU A 134 3.40 -8.11 -16.59
CA LEU A 134 3.22 -8.27 -15.15
C LEU A 134 3.82 -9.57 -14.62
N GLN A 135 3.69 -10.69 -15.35
CA GLN A 135 4.32 -11.97 -14.96
C GLN A 135 5.85 -11.90 -14.94
N GLY A 136 6.46 -11.09 -15.80
CA GLY A 136 7.91 -10.94 -15.90
C GLY A 136 8.55 -10.20 -14.72
N VAL A 137 7.78 -9.41 -13.96
CA VAL A 137 8.31 -8.51 -12.92
C VAL A 137 8.03 -8.95 -11.48
N GLN A 138 7.31 -10.06 -11.25
CA GLN A 138 6.92 -10.52 -9.91
C GLN A 138 8.06 -11.28 -9.22
N ILE A 139 9.04 -10.57 -8.69
CA ILE A 139 10.26 -11.17 -8.11
C ILE A 139 9.90 -12.01 -6.87
N VAL A 140 9.12 -11.43 -5.95
CA VAL A 140 8.76 -12.07 -4.68
C VAL A 140 7.83 -13.25 -4.94
N TYR A 141 6.84 -13.09 -5.83
CA TYR A 141 5.94 -14.18 -6.20
C TYR A 141 6.69 -15.34 -6.85
N GLN A 142 7.67 -15.06 -7.72
CA GLN A 142 8.50 -16.10 -8.34
C GLN A 142 9.31 -16.89 -7.30
N MET A 143 9.70 -16.26 -6.19
CA MET A 143 10.47 -16.91 -5.12
C MET A 143 9.61 -17.75 -4.17
N ASN A 144 8.44 -17.25 -3.74
CA ASN A 144 7.67 -17.89 -2.64
C ASN A 144 6.20 -18.18 -2.96
N ARG A 145 5.69 -17.78 -4.13
CA ARG A 145 4.30 -17.98 -4.58
C ARG A 145 3.21 -17.42 -3.66
N GLY A 146 3.58 -16.62 -2.66
CA GLY A 146 2.71 -16.15 -1.57
C GLY A 146 2.45 -14.65 -1.54
N SER A 147 2.80 -13.91 -2.61
CA SER A 147 2.53 -12.47 -2.72
C SER A 147 1.50 -12.14 -3.81
N HIS A 148 0.95 -10.95 -3.71
CA HIS A 148 0.20 -10.25 -4.73
C HIS A 148 1.04 -9.13 -5.34
N ILE A 149 0.68 -8.75 -6.57
CA ILE A 149 1.27 -7.62 -7.28
C ILE A 149 0.18 -6.66 -7.74
N ALA A 150 0.46 -5.37 -7.67
CA ALA A 150 -0.27 -4.34 -8.40
C ALA A 150 0.71 -3.58 -9.30
N ALA A 151 0.22 -3.06 -10.43
CA ALA A 151 1.03 -2.28 -11.35
C ALA A 151 0.21 -1.20 -12.03
N LEU A 152 0.84 -0.05 -12.24
CA LEU A 152 0.35 1.05 -13.04
C LEU A 152 1.07 1.04 -14.39
N PHE A 153 0.27 1.03 -15.46
CA PHE A 153 0.75 1.21 -16.82
C PHE A 153 0.16 2.47 -17.41
N ASP A 154 0.89 3.13 -18.30
CA ASP A 154 0.33 4.21 -19.09
C ASP A 154 -0.57 3.68 -20.23
N LEU A 155 -1.19 4.58 -21.00
CA LEU A 155 -2.08 4.21 -22.10
C LEU A 155 -1.36 3.54 -23.28
N SER A 156 -0.03 3.69 -23.39
CA SER A 156 0.79 2.98 -24.38
C SER A 156 1.14 1.56 -23.94
N GLY A 157 0.90 1.25 -22.67
CA GLY A 157 1.19 -0.03 -22.04
C GLY A 157 2.60 -0.13 -21.47
N GLU A 158 3.27 1.00 -21.26
CA GLU A 158 4.56 1.06 -20.58
C GLU A 158 4.37 1.04 -19.07
N LEU A 159 5.23 0.29 -18.39
CA LEU A 159 5.16 0.09 -16.94
C LEU A 159 5.67 1.35 -16.23
N VAL A 160 4.79 1.99 -15.47
CA VAL A 160 5.13 3.17 -14.66
C VAL A 160 5.70 2.73 -13.31
N VAL A 161 4.96 1.86 -12.61
CA VAL A 161 5.37 1.31 -11.31
C VAL A 161 4.68 -0.01 -11.07
N PHE A 162 5.32 -0.91 -10.31
CA PHE A 162 4.69 -2.08 -9.73
C PHE A 162 5.15 -2.25 -8.30
N LYS A 163 4.31 -2.89 -7.47
CA LYS A 163 4.61 -3.17 -6.07
C LYS A 163 4.07 -4.54 -5.70
N GLU A 164 4.80 -5.23 -4.84
CA GLU A 164 4.41 -6.52 -4.29
C GLU A 164 4.11 -6.41 -2.79
N ASP A 165 3.14 -7.20 -2.35
CA ASP A 165 2.85 -7.37 -0.93
C ASP A 165 2.16 -8.72 -0.68
N ILE A 166 2.18 -9.21 0.56
CA ILE A 166 1.39 -10.40 0.95
C ILE A 166 -0.11 -10.08 0.89
N GLY A 167 -0.50 -8.84 1.21
CA GLY A 167 -1.88 -8.36 1.08
C GLY A 167 -2.15 -7.71 -0.26
N ARG A 168 -3.19 -8.15 -0.98
CA ARG A 168 -3.57 -7.53 -2.27
C ARG A 168 -3.92 -6.04 -2.17
N HIS A 169 -4.51 -5.60 -1.05
CA HIS A 169 -4.86 -4.20 -0.84
C HIS A 169 -3.61 -3.36 -0.61
N ASN A 170 -2.67 -3.87 0.20
CA ASN A 170 -1.37 -3.22 0.39
C ASN A 170 -0.60 -3.06 -0.91
N ALA A 171 -0.63 -4.07 -1.80
CA ALA A 171 0.01 -3.96 -3.11
C ALA A 171 -0.58 -2.81 -3.94
N ILE A 172 -1.91 -2.65 -3.91
CA ILE A 172 -2.61 -1.53 -4.56
C ILE A 172 -2.25 -0.20 -3.90
N ASP A 173 -2.31 -0.11 -2.57
CA ASP A 173 -1.99 1.11 -1.84
C ASP A 173 -0.54 1.55 -2.09
N LYS A 174 0.42 0.62 -2.12
CA LYS A 174 1.81 0.91 -2.51
C LYS A 174 1.95 1.49 -3.93
N VAL A 175 1.04 1.18 -4.85
CA VAL A 175 1.03 1.76 -6.21
C VAL A 175 0.34 3.12 -6.24
N ILE A 176 -0.64 3.35 -5.36
CA ILE A 176 -1.36 4.63 -5.24
C ILE A 176 -0.47 5.70 -4.61
N GLY A 177 0.28 5.33 -3.56
CA GLY A 177 1.19 6.22 -2.85
C GLY A 177 2.49 6.49 -3.60
#